data_AF-A0A752H0W5-F1
#
_entry.id   AF-A0A752H0W5-F1
#
_cell.length_a   1.000
_cell.length_b   1.000
_cell.length_c   1.000
_cell.angle_alpha   90.00
_cell.angle_beta   90.00
_cell.angle_gamma   90.00
#
_symmetry.space_group_name_H-M   'P 1'
#
loop_
_entity.id
_entity.type
_entity.pdbx_description
1 polymer ?
#
loop_
_entity_poly.entity_id
_entity_poly.type
_entity_poly.pdbx_seq_one_letter_code
_entity_poly.pdbx_strand_id
1 'polypeptide(L)'
;MHSVNFYSFRVLTHKGSRASKKLNDLGLSNKKTAYELFVDYFTLYKNTPIEFGVSKTKISLEQHTKLHFDNTKKIIYGYIKVGKYGESSEIKDVKLKKVHYRTTAYDVTLKERYILIYLPDNLEEGIIAFHSCDNISARGVLSDSITEYLKKQFQLEARINPLH
;
A
#
# COMPACT_ATOMS: atom_id res chain seq x y z
N MET A 1 -13.79 14.67 -3.69
CA MET A 1 -12.65 15.52 -3.28
C MET A 1 -11.39 14.67 -3.37
N HIS A 2 -10.34 15.18 -4.02
CA HIS A 2 -9.04 14.52 -4.08
C HIS A 2 -8.19 14.99 -2.90
N SER A 3 -7.39 14.10 -2.34
CA SER A 3 -6.40 14.46 -1.32
C SER A 3 -5.17 13.57 -1.41
N VAL A 4 -4.02 14.11 -1.03
CA VAL A 4 -2.78 13.36 -0.83
C VAL A 4 -2.42 13.51 0.63
N ASN A 5 -2.30 12.39 1.33
CA ASN A 5 -2.03 12.36 2.76
C ASN A 5 -0.66 11.73 2.99
N PHE A 6 0.18 12.39 3.78
CA PHE A 6 1.52 11.92 4.10
C PHE A 6 1.55 11.23 5.47
N TYR A 7 2.41 10.22 5.57
CA TYR A 7 2.57 9.37 6.73
C TYR A 7 4.06 9.13 6.99
N SER A 8 4.44 9.11 8.25
CA SER A 8 5.75 8.63 8.70
C SER A 8 5.75 7.10 8.73
N PHE A 9 6.77 6.47 8.17
CA PHE A 9 7.09 5.06 8.39
C PHE A 9 8.31 4.93 9.31
N ARG A 10 8.23 4.11 10.33
CA ARG A 10 9.36 3.79 11.21
C ARG A 10 9.35 2.31 11.60
N VAL A 11 10.53 1.75 11.84
CA VAL A 11 10.67 0.43 12.47
C VAL A 11 11.18 0.61 13.88
N LEU A 12 10.43 0.14 14.88
CA LEU A 12 10.77 0.32 16.28
C LEU A 12 11.87 -0.63 16.73
N THR A 13 12.61 -0.24 17.78
CA THR A 13 13.59 -1.13 18.42
C THR A 13 12.93 -2.31 19.15
N HIS A 14 11.73 -2.10 19.69
CA HIS A 14 10.85 -3.11 20.28
C HIS A 14 9.40 -2.61 20.29
N LYS A 15 8.45 -3.51 20.55
CA LYS A 15 7.02 -3.16 20.61
C LYS A 15 6.77 -2.07 21.64
N GLY A 16 6.18 -0.96 21.21
CA GLY A 16 5.86 0.18 22.09
C GLY A 16 6.98 1.23 22.23
N SER A 17 8.18 0.96 21.70
CA SER A 17 9.31 1.87 21.78
C SER A 17 9.01 3.24 21.15
N ARG A 18 9.66 4.28 21.70
CA ARG A 18 9.76 5.61 21.06
C ARG A 18 10.96 5.72 20.13
N ALA A 19 11.98 4.87 20.33
CA ALA A 19 13.16 4.81 19.49
C ALA A 19 12.93 3.90 18.28
N SER A 20 13.55 4.27 17.16
CA SER A 20 13.43 3.54 15.90
C SER A 20 14.80 3.07 15.43
N LYS A 21 14.82 2.02 14.62
CA LYS A 21 16.01 1.54 13.92
C LYS A 21 16.27 2.42 12.70
N LYS A 22 17.52 2.54 12.28
CA LYS A 22 17.84 3.10 10.96
C LYS A 22 17.28 2.20 9.87
N LEU A 23 16.77 2.79 8.79
CA LEU A 23 16.11 2.04 7.72
C LEU A 23 17.08 1.11 6.96
N ASN A 24 18.40 1.36 7.01
CA ASN A 24 19.41 0.44 6.50
C ASN A 24 19.96 -0.59 7.51
N ASP A 25 19.61 -0.47 8.79
CA ASP A 25 20.10 -1.37 9.82
C ASP A 25 18.95 -1.83 10.71
N LEU A 26 18.21 -2.79 10.17
CA LEU A 26 17.05 -3.38 10.84
C LEU A 26 17.44 -4.51 11.81
N GLY A 27 18.73 -4.84 11.94
CA GLY A 27 19.21 -5.96 12.75
C GLY A 27 18.80 -7.33 12.21
N LEU A 28 18.58 -7.46 10.91
CA LEU A 28 18.24 -8.72 10.23
C LEU A 28 19.49 -9.46 9.79
N SER A 29 19.48 -10.79 9.86
CA SER A 29 20.60 -11.64 9.42
C SER A 29 20.93 -11.48 7.94
N ASN A 30 19.92 -11.26 7.10
CA ASN A 30 20.07 -11.04 5.67
C ASN A 30 20.50 -9.60 5.29
N LYS A 31 20.66 -8.71 6.29
CA LYS A 31 21.05 -7.31 6.13
C LYS A 31 20.16 -6.49 5.17
N LYS A 32 18.93 -6.92 4.91
CA LYS A 32 18.02 -6.18 4.03
C LYS A 32 17.61 -4.85 4.66
N THR A 33 17.54 -3.81 3.83
CA THR A 33 17.03 -2.49 4.23
C THR A 33 15.50 -2.43 4.15
N ALA A 34 14.89 -1.43 4.80
CA ALA A 34 13.45 -1.25 4.75
C ALA A 34 12.92 -1.08 3.31
N TYR A 35 13.67 -0.38 2.46
CA TYR A 35 13.36 -0.25 1.04
C TYR A 35 13.30 -1.63 0.35
N GLU A 36 14.32 -2.48 0.58
CA GLU A 36 14.38 -3.80 -0.03
C GLU A 36 13.24 -4.71 0.45
N LEU A 37 12.84 -4.61 1.72
CA LEU A 37 11.68 -5.34 2.24
C LEU A 37 10.36 -4.89 1.58
N PHE A 38 10.22 -3.60 1.27
CA PHE A 38 9.07 -3.11 0.51
C PHE A 38 9.10 -3.59 -0.95
N VAL A 39 10.27 -3.61 -1.59
CA VAL A 39 10.43 -4.16 -2.94
C VAL A 39 10.04 -5.63 -2.97
N ASP A 40 10.51 -6.44 -2.02
CA ASP A 40 10.13 -7.85 -1.88
C ASP A 40 8.61 -7.99 -1.72
N TYR A 41 8.01 -7.18 -0.85
CA TYR A 41 6.57 -7.18 -0.61
C TYR A 41 5.78 -6.87 -1.89
N PHE A 42 6.11 -5.79 -2.61
CA PHE A 42 5.41 -5.47 -3.87
C PHE A 42 5.66 -6.52 -4.95
N THR A 43 6.82 -7.18 -4.95
CA THR A 43 7.13 -8.28 -5.87
C THR A 43 6.30 -9.52 -5.58
N LEU A 44 6.11 -9.86 -4.30
CA LEU A 44 5.25 -10.96 -3.86
C LEU A 44 3.81 -10.81 -4.39
N TYR A 45 3.28 -9.59 -4.37
CA TYR A 45 1.93 -9.26 -4.84
C TYR A 45 1.87 -8.75 -6.28
N LYS A 46 2.92 -8.97 -7.09
CA LYS A 46 2.98 -8.49 -8.47
C LYS A 46 1.78 -8.95 -9.31
N ASN A 47 1.36 -10.20 -9.12
CA ASN A 47 0.32 -10.87 -9.90
C ASN A 47 -0.93 -11.24 -9.07
N THR A 48 -0.96 -10.89 -7.78
CA THR A 48 -2.04 -11.26 -6.87
C THR A 48 -2.55 -10.00 -6.16
N PRO A 49 -3.86 -9.93 -5.87
CA PRO A 49 -4.40 -8.79 -5.15
C PRO A 49 -3.86 -8.75 -3.72
N ILE A 50 -3.57 -7.54 -3.23
CA ILE A 50 -3.32 -7.29 -1.80
C ILE A 50 -4.66 -7.09 -1.11
N GLU A 51 -4.84 -7.83 -0.02
CA GLU A 51 -6.02 -7.84 0.83
C GLU A 51 -5.60 -7.92 2.29
N PHE A 52 -6.44 -7.40 3.18
CA PHE A 52 -6.15 -7.47 4.60
C PHE A 52 -7.39 -7.56 5.48
N GLY A 53 -7.41 -8.57 6.35
CA GLY A 53 -8.46 -8.77 7.34
C GLY A 53 -9.86 -8.82 6.72
N VAL A 54 -10.81 -8.13 7.35
CA VAL A 54 -12.20 -8.01 6.88
C VAL A 54 -12.41 -6.82 5.94
N SER A 55 -11.34 -6.15 5.50
CA SER A 55 -11.45 -5.00 4.60
C SER A 55 -12.00 -5.45 3.25
N LYS A 56 -13.04 -4.75 2.77
CA LYS A 56 -13.54 -4.95 1.41
C LYS A 56 -12.67 -4.30 0.32
N THR A 57 -11.52 -3.74 0.68
CA THR A 57 -10.64 -3.03 -0.26
C THR A 57 -9.62 -4.00 -0.85
N LYS A 58 -9.48 -3.96 -2.17
CA LYS A 58 -8.52 -4.76 -2.95
C LYS A 58 -7.54 -3.82 -3.64
N ILE A 59 -6.26 -4.18 -3.64
CA ILE A 59 -5.23 -3.46 -4.39
C ILE A 59 -4.64 -4.40 -5.44
N SER A 60 -4.66 -3.98 -6.70
CA SER A 60 -3.93 -4.64 -7.79
C SER A 60 -2.71 -3.79 -8.16
N LEU A 61 -1.56 -4.45 -8.26
CA LEU A 61 -0.32 -3.84 -8.73
C LEU A 61 -0.17 -3.90 -10.26
N GLU A 62 -1.09 -4.59 -10.96
CA GLU A 62 -1.10 -4.74 -12.42
C GLU A 62 0.28 -5.08 -13.00
N GLN A 63 0.96 -6.07 -12.40
CA GLN A 63 2.30 -6.50 -12.80
C GLN A 63 3.38 -5.40 -12.76
N HIS A 64 3.17 -4.35 -11.95
CA HIS A 64 3.99 -3.14 -11.85
C HIS A 64 4.04 -2.28 -13.12
N THR A 65 3.04 -2.38 -14.01
CA THR A 65 2.99 -1.58 -15.25
C THR A 65 3.11 -0.06 -15.03
N LYS A 66 2.66 0.44 -13.88
CA LYS A 66 2.73 1.87 -13.50
C LYS A 66 3.39 2.11 -12.14
N LEU A 67 4.08 1.11 -11.59
CA LEU A 67 4.76 1.21 -10.30
C LEU A 67 6.28 1.12 -10.53
N HIS A 68 7.02 2.10 -10.06
CA HIS A 68 8.44 2.24 -10.27
C HIS A 68 9.22 2.06 -8.97
N PHE A 69 10.40 1.45 -9.07
CA PHE A 69 11.33 1.19 -7.98
C PHE A 69 12.66 1.89 -8.30
N ASP A 70 12.95 3.00 -7.64
CA ASP A 70 14.21 3.73 -7.76
C ASP A 70 15.16 3.29 -6.64
N ASN A 71 16.02 2.32 -6.97
CA ASN A 71 16.98 1.73 -6.03
C ASN A 71 18.05 2.70 -5.55
N THR A 72 18.35 3.74 -6.34
CA THR A 72 19.35 4.75 -6.02
C THR A 72 18.80 5.75 -5.02
N LYS A 73 17.57 6.20 -5.22
CA LYS A 73 16.90 7.16 -4.32
C LYS A 73 16.16 6.49 -3.17
N LYS A 74 16.01 5.16 -3.20
CA LYS A 74 15.18 4.38 -2.27
C LYS A 74 13.72 4.86 -2.27
N ILE A 75 13.18 5.08 -3.46
CA ILE A 75 11.81 5.56 -3.68
C ILE A 75 11.01 4.52 -4.45
N ILE A 76 9.78 4.25 -4.02
CA ILE A 76 8.78 3.49 -4.76
C ILE A 76 7.63 4.44 -5.07
N TYR A 77 7.25 4.57 -6.33
CA TYR A 77 6.23 5.54 -6.71
C TYR A 77 5.47 5.15 -7.97
N GLY A 78 4.27 5.68 -8.12
CA GLY A 78 3.46 5.45 -9.31
C GLY A 78 2.01 5.13 -8.97
N TYR A 79 1.31 4.55 -9.93
CA TYR A 79 -0.11 4.25 -9.81
C TYR A 79 -0.35 2.77 -9.54
N ILE A 80 -1.23 2.51 -8.59
CA ILE A 80 -1.80 1.20 -8.29
C ILE A 80 -3.32 1.25 -8.48
N LYS A 81 -3.95 0.11 -8.71
CA LYS A 81 -5.41 0.02 -8.82
C LYS A 81 -6.01 -0.34 -7.47
N VAL A 82 -6.96 0.46 -7.00
CA VAL A 82 -7.62 0.27 -5.71
C VAL A 82 -9.12 0.25 -5.93
N GLY A 83 -9.79 -0.74 -5.34
CA GLY A 83 -11.24 -0.86 -5.42
C GLY A 83 -11.84 -1.40 -4.15
N LYS A 84 -13.15 -1.27 -4.03
CA LYS A 84 -13.94 -1.90 -2.96
C LYS A 84 -14.97 -2.82 -3.60
N TYR A 85 -15.19 -3.98 -3.01
CA TYR A 85 -16.28 -4.89 -3.40
C TYR A 85 -17.46 -4.78 -2.42
N GLY A 86 -18.57 -5.44 -2.74
CA GLY A 86 -19.71 -5.60 -1.84
C GLY A 86 -20.91 -4.71 -2.13
N GLU A 87 -20.97 -4.06 -3.30
CA GLU A 87 -22.15 -3.36 -3.79
C GLU A 87 -22.57 -3.91 -5.16
N SER A 88 -23.81 -4.39 -5.23
CA SER A 88 -24.44 -4.79 -6.49
C SER A 88 -24.98 -3.55 -7.20
N SER A 89 -24.68 -3.40 -8.48
CA SER A 89 -25.08 -2.23 -9.27
C SER A 89 -25.33 -2.60 -10.73
N GLU A 90 -26.09 -1.77 -11.44
CA GLU A 90 -26.32 -1.93 -12.88
C GLU A 90 -25.61 -0.82 -13.65
N ILE A 91 -24.79 -1.19 -14.63
CA ILE A 91 -24.21 -0.27 -15.60
C ILE A 91 -25.15 -0.26 -16.81
N LYS A 92 -25.86 0.87 -17.01
CA LYS A 92 -26.81 1.06 -18.10
C LYS A 92 -26.27 2.00 -19.17
N ASP A 93 -26.91 1.98 -20.34
CA ASP A 93 -26.71 3.00 -21.36
C ASP A 93 -27.13 4.39 -20.85
N VAL A 94 -26.70 5.45 -21.54
CA VAL A 94 -26.97 6.84 -21.14
C VAL A 94 -28.47 7.15 -21.06
N LYS A 95 -29.31 6.41 -21.82
CA LYS A 95 -30.78 6.56 -21.78
C LYS A 95 -31.46 5.67 -20.73
N LEU A 96 -30.69 4.90 -19.95
CA LEU A 96 -31.14 3.99 -18.90
C LEU A 96 -32.12 2.88 -19.35
N LYS A 97 -32.12 2.53 -20.64
CA LYS A 97 -33.02 1.54 -21.24
C LYS A 97 -32.42 0.14 -21.33
N LYS A 98 -31.10 0.02 -21.45
CA LYS A 98 -30.38 -1.24 -21.62
C LYS A 98 -29.33 -1.39 -20.53
N VAL A 99 -29.38 -2.50 -19.80
CA VAL A 99 -28.29 -2.91 -18.91
C VAL A 99 -27.17 -3.50 -19.76
N HIS A 100 -25.97 -2.93 -19.67
CA HIS A 100 -24.76 -3.47 -20.26
C HIS A 100 -24.11 -4.50 -19.36
N TYR A 101 -24.07 -4.23 -18.05
CA TYR A 101 -23.43 -5.11 -17.06
C TYR A 101 -24.13 -4.99 -15.70
N ARG A 102 -24.11 -6.07 -14.92
CA ARG A 102 -24.52 -6.07 -13.51
C ARG A 102 -23.32 -6.46 -12.67
N THR A 103 -22.90 -5.60 -11.75
CA THR A 103 -21.91 -5.96 -10.74
C THR A 103 -22.61 -6.75 -9.63
N THR A 104 -21.93 -7.76 -9.11
CA THR A 104 -22.31 -8.53 -7.94
C THR A 104 -21.52 -8.10 -6.72
N ALA A 105 -21.85 -8.64 -5.55
CA ALA A 105 -21.08 -8.40 -4.33
C ALA A 105 -19.62 -8.91 -4.41
N TYR A 106 -19.30 -9.75 -5.40
CA TYR A 106 -17.97 -10.31 -5.63
C TYR A 106 -17.16 -9.57 -6.69
N ASP A 107 -17.80 -8.66 -7.43
CA ASP A 107 -17.12 -7.81 -8.39
C ASP A 107 -16.45 -6.62 -7.68
N VAL A 108 -15.31 -6.19 -8.21
CA VAL A 108 -14.57 -5.02 -7.71
C VAL A 108 -14.38 -4.00 -8.82
N THR A 109 -14.79 -2.75 -8.56
CA THR A 109 -14.45 -1.63 -9.44
C THR A 109 -13.14 -1.01 -9.01
N LEU A 110 -12.12 -1.10 -9.86
CA LEU A 110 -10.78 -0.60 -9.60
C LEU A 110 -10.60 0.81 -10.17
N LYS A 111 -10.05 1.72 -9.37
CA LYS A 111 -9.64 3.06 -9.79
C LYS A 111 -8.15 3.26 -9.52
N GLU A 112 -7.48 4.04 -10.36
CA GLU A 112 -6.06 4.35 -10.16
C GLU A 112 -5.86 5.27 -8.96
N ARG A 113 -4.88 4.93 -8.11
CA ARG A 113 -4.45 5.74 -6.97
C ARG A 113 -2.94 5.83 -6.98
N TYR A 114 -2.44 7.05 -6.86
CA TYR A 114 -1.01 7.28 -6.76
C TYR A 114 -0.49 6.95 -5.37
N ILE A 115 0.69 6.34 -5.30
CA ILE A 115 1.47 6.15 -4.07
C ILE A 115 2.88 6.69 -4.28
N LEU A 116 3.46 7.18 -3.18
CA LEU A 116 4.88 7.53 -3.08
C LEU A 116 5.39 6.98 -1.75
N ILE A 117 6.51 6.29 -1.77
CA ILE A 117 7.15 5.69 -0.61
C ILE A 117 8.63 6.04 -0.71
N TYR A 118 9.14 6.73 0.29
CA TYR A 118 10.55 7.12 0.38
C TYR A 118 11.14 6.56 1.67
N LEU A 119 12.13 5.68 1.53
CA LEU A 119 12.73 4.92 2.63
C LEU A 119 14.25 5.10 2.62
N PRO A 120 14.77 6.28 3.02
CA PRO A 120 16.19 6.57 2.95
C PRO A 120 16.99 5.78 3.99
N ASP A 121 18.05 5.13 3.52
CA ASP A 121 18.91 4.24 4.31
C ASP A 121 19.40 4.85 5.63
N ASN A 122 19.88 6.09 5.61
CA ASN A 122 20.56 6.71 6.75
C ASN A 122 19.62 7.34 7.79
N LEU A 123 18.30 7.31 7.59
CA LEU A 123 17.33 7.87 8.53
C LEU A 123 16.62 6.76 9.30
N GLU A 124 16.01 7.13 10.42
CA GLU A 124 15.12 6.24 11.19
C GLU A 124 13.65 6.32 10.70
N GLU A 125 13.36 7.28 9.83
CA GLU A 125 12.03 7.58 9.34
C GLU A 125 12.01 7.69 7.82
N GLY A 126 10.98 7.09 7.24
CA GLY A 126 10.61 7.26 5.85
C GLY A 126 9.24 7.92 5.71
N ILE A 127 8.90 8.28 4.49
CA ILE A 127 7.66 8.99 4.16
C ILE A 127 6.84 8.13 3.21
N ILE A 128 5.54 8.00 3.48
CA ILE A 128 4.57 7.37 2.59
C ILE A 128 3.46 8.37 2.29
N ALA A 129 3.19 8.62 1.01
CA ALA A 129 2.07 9.43 0.57
C ALA A 129 1.03 8.57 -0.14
N PHE A 130 -0.23 8.74 0.25
CA PHE A 130 -1.37 8.07 -0.36
C PHE A 130 -2.29 9.08 -1.01
N HIS A 131 -2.53 8.91 -2.31
CA HIS A 131 -3.63 9.58 -2.98
C HIS A 131 -4.96 8.91 -2.62
N SER A 132 -5.94 9.71 -2.28
CA SER A 132 -7.33 9.32 -2.05
C SER A 132 -8.28 10.14 -2.90
N CYS A 133 -9.31 9.48 -3.40
CA CYS A 133 -10.43 10.10 -4.10
C CYS A 133 -11.68 9.22 -3.89
N ASP A 134 -12.85 9.85 -3.74
CA ASP A 134 -14.15 9.18 -3.56
C ASP A 134 -14.16 8.12 -2.44
N ASN A 135 -13.55 8.42 -1.28
CA ASN A 135 -13.42 7.47 -0.16
C ASN A 135 -12.71 6.14 -0.50
N ILE A 136 -12.00 6.09 -1.62
CA ILE A 136 -11.16 4.96 -2.04
C ILE A 136 -9.71 5.39 -1.90
N SER A 137 -8.97 4.66 -1.07
CA SER A 137 -7.56 4.86 -0.78
C SER A 137 -6.88 3.52 -0.53
N ALA A 138 -5.62 3.38 -0.93
CA ALA A 138 -4.79 2.23 -0.56
C ALA A 138 -4.35 2.26 0.91
N ARG A 139 -4.43 3.42 1.58
CA ARG A 139 -3.81 3.68 2.89
C ARG A 139 -4.07 2.57 3.92
N GLY A 140 -5.34 2.23 4.18
CA GLY A 140 -5.68 1.26 5.22
C GLY A 140 -5.09 -0.12 4.93
N VAL A 141 -5.53 -0.73 3.83
CA VAL A 141 -5.09 -2.08 3.46
C VAL A 141 -3.59 -2.18 3.25
N LEU A 142 -2.96 -1.21 2.58
CA LEU A 142 -1.53 -1.28 2.33
C LEU A 142 -0.71 -1.13 3.62
N SER A 143 -1.06 -0.19 4.48
CA SER A 143 -0.37 -0.01 5.76
C SER A 143 -0.49 -1.24 6.67
N ASP A 144 -1.71 -1.79 6.79
CA ASP A 144 -1.95 -2.93 7.66
C ASP A 144 -1.27 -4.20 7.12
N SER A 145 -1.37 -4.44 5.80
CA SER A 145 -0.76 -5.62 5.19
C SER A 145 0.77 -5.57 5.17
N ILE A 146 1.38 -4.40 4.95
CA ILE A 146 2.84 -4.25 5.03
C ILE A 146 3.33 -4.42 6.47
N THR A 147 2.68 -3.78 7.44
CA THR A 147 3.09 -3.91 8.85
C THR A 147 2.96 -5.35 9.34
N GLU A 148 1.90 -6.05 8.97
CA GLU A 148 1.72 -7.46 9.28
C GLU A 148 2.74 -8.36 8.56
N TYR A 149 3.07 -8.07 7.29
CA TYR A 149 4.12 -8.78 6.56
C TYR A 149 5.47 -8.64 7.27
N LEU A 150 5.87 -7.42 7.63
CA LEU A 150 7.12 -7.15 8.34
C LEU A 150 7.18 -7.85 9.70
N LYS A 151 6.07 -7.84 10.43
CA LYS A 151 5.96 -8.52 11.72
C LYS A 151 6.07 -10.04 11.58
N LYS A 152 5.33 -10.65 10.66
CA LYS A 152 5.30 -12.12 10.49
C LYS A 152 6.60 -12.67 9.91
N GLN A 153 7.16 -12.01 8.91
CA GLN A 153 8.32 -12.52 8.17
C GLN A 153 9.65 -12.15 8.84
N PHE A 154 9.70 -11.00 9.52
CA PHE A 154 10.96 -10.44 10.02
C PHE A 154 10.93 -10.09 11.51
N GLN A 155 9.80 -10.32 12.21
CA GLN A 155 9.62 -9.93 13.61
C GLN A 155 9.88 -8.44 13.87
N LEU A 156 9.64 -7.61 12.85
CA LEU A 156 9.84 -6.16 12.92
C LEU A 156 8.55 -5.45 13.32
N GLU A 157 8.65 -4.59 14.33
CA GLU A 157 7.55 -3.75 14.80
C GLU A 157 7.53 -2.44 14.01
N ALA A 158 6.85 -2.43 12.86
CA ALA A 158 6.72 -1.25 12.02
C ALA A 158 5.50 -0.38 12.41
N ARG A 159 5.60 0.94 12.20
CA ARG A 159 4.51 1.89 12.39
C ARG A 159 4.38 2.81 11.19
N ILE A 160 3.12 3.06 10.78
CA ILE A 160 2.75 4.04 9.76
C ILE A 160 1.75 5.00 10.38
N ASN A 161 2.18 6.22 10.68
CA ASN A 161 1.37 7.24 11.36
C ASN A 161 1.20 8.47 10.47
N PRO A 162 0.06 9.19 10.55
CA PRO A 162 -0.09 10.46 9.85
C PRO A 162 1.03 11.43 10.23
N LEU A 163 1.55 12.17 9.26
CA LEU A 163 2.35 13.36 9.55
C LEU A 163 1.38 14.47 9.96
N HIS A 164 1.60 15.03 11.15
CA HIS A 164 0.87 16.17 11.68
C HIS A 164 1.58 17.48 11.30
#